data_AF-A0A7X6UB25-F1
#
_entry.id   AF-A0A7X6UB25-F1
#
_cell.length_a   1.000
_cell.length_b   1.000
_cell.length_c   1.000
_cell.angle_alpha   90.00
_cell.angle_beta   90.00
_cell.angle_gamma   90.00
#
_symmetry.space_group_name_H-M   'P 1'
#
loop_
_entity.id
_entity.type
_entity.pdbx_description
1 polymer ?
#
loop_
_entity_poly.entity_id
_entity_poly.type
_entity_poly.pdbx_seq_one_letter_code
_entity_poly.pdbx_strand_id
1 'polypeptide(L)'
;MRRSTEAQDSEPQPAAPRQCARVGCAEPAEHTLTADYDDRVMAVGPLSPTRTPPAHDLCDRHASVLTPPPGWQLLRYDPERARPSNPQ
;
A
#
# COMPACT_ATOMS: atom_id res chain seq x y z
N MET A 1 -10.62 -46.31 3.97
CA MET A 1 -11.65 -45.26 4.08
C MET A 1 -11.01 -43.92 3.70
N ARG A 2 -11.47 -43.30 2.60
CA ARG A 2 -11.01 -41.99 2.11
C ARG A 2 -12.00 -40.90 2.56
N ARG A 3 -11.51 -39.90 3.30
CA ARG A 3 -12.00 -38.51 3.45
C ARG A 3 -10.75 -37.73 3.89
N SER A 4 -10.05 -36.87 3.13
CA SER A 4 -10.43 -35.76 2.23
C SER A 4 -11.37 -34.76 2.90
N THR A 5 -10.97 -33.48 2.85
CA THR A 5 -11.43 -32.26 3.57
C THR A 5 -10.63 -32.06 4.87
N GLU A 6 -9.95 -30.95 5.16
CA GLU A 6 -9.97 -29.59 4.62
C GLU A 6 -8.54 -29.05 4.54
N ALA A 7 -8.14 -28.59 3.35
CA ALA A 7 -7.14 -27.53 3.28
C ALA A 7 -7.71 -26.39 4.14
N GLN A 8 -7.06 -26.11 5.26
CA GLN A 8 -7.43 -25.02 6.15
C GLN A 8 -7.30 -23.73 5.33
N ASP A 9 -8.42 -23.35 4.73
CA ASP A 9 -8.76 -22.02 4.28
C ASP A 9 -8.43 -21.13 5.47
N SER A 10 -7.23 -20.55 5.43
CA SER A 10 -6.85 -19.53 6.39
C SER A 10 -7.63 -18.31 5.95
N GLU A 11 -8.93 -18.29 6.29
CA GLU A 11 -9.74 -17.08 6.22
C GLU A 11 -8.90 -16.00 6.88
N PRO A 12 -8.48 -14.97 6.13
CA PRO A 12 -7.67 -13.92 6.72
C PRO A 12 -8.58 -13.24 7.73
N GLN A 13 -8.42 -13.58 9.01
CA GLN A 13 -8.93 -12.80 10.13
C GLN A 13 -8.64 -11.34 9.76
N PRO A 14 -9.64 -10.43 9.74
CA PRO A 14 -9.40 -9.06 9.32
C PRO A 14 -8.39 -8.47 10.29
N ALA A 15 -7.12 -8.51 9.89
CA ALA A 15 -6.04 -7.94 10.65
C ALA A 15 -6.44 -6.48 10.87
N ALA A 16 -6.41 -6.04 12.13
CA ALA A 16 -6.85 -4.70 12.49
C ALA A 16 -6.33 -3.68 11.46
N PRO A 17 -7.18 -2.76 10.97
CA PRO A 17 -6.84 -1.88 9.87
C PRO A 17 -5.52 -1.17 10.17
N ARG A 18 -4.59 -1.21 9.20
CA ARG A 18 -3.29 -0.57 9.35
C ARG A 18 -3.56 0.92 9.62
N GLN A 19 -2.94 1.51 10.63
CA GLN A 19 -3.10 2.93 10.92
C GLN A 19 -2.07 3.76 10.17
N CYS A 20 -2.41 5.02 9.91
CA CYS A 20 -1.47 5.97 9.31
C CYS A 20 -0.20 6.09 10.17
N ALA A 21 0.96 5.99 9.54
CA ALA A 21 2.27 6.10 10.17
C ALA A 21 2.59 7.54 10.63
N ARG A 22 1.78 8.54 10.23
CA ARG A 22 1.98 9.92 10.64
C ARG A 22 1.66 10.08 12.13
N VAL A 23 2.65 10.51 12.91
CA VAL A 23 2.49 10.80 14.34
C VAL A 23 1.29 11.74 14.57
N GLY A 24 0.38 11.34 15.46
CA GLY A 24 -0.84 12.08 15.79
C GLY A 24 -2.04 11.80 14.87
N CYS A 25 -1.90 10.89 13.89
CA CYS A 25 -3.00 10.46 13.03
C CYS A 25 -3.44 9.05 13.42
N ALA A 26 -4.74 8.88 13.70
CA ALA A 26 -5.34 7.58 14.00
C ALA A 26 -6.18 7.02 12.84
N GLU A 27 -6.18 7.71 11.70
CA GLU A 27 -6.96 7.34 10.52
C GLU A 27 -6.48 5.99 9.94
N PRO A 28 -7.40 5.19 9.37
CA PRO A 28 -7.04 3.98 8.66
C PRO A 28 -6.14 4.33 7.47
N ALA A 29 -5.11 3.51 7.27
CA ALA A 29 -4.25 3.62 6.13
C ALA A 29 -4.86 2.92 4.92
N GLU A 30 -4.82 3.62 3.80
CA GLU A 30 -5.39 3.18 2.51
C GLU A 30 -4.34 3.13 1.42
N HIS A 31 -3.17 3.71 1.70
CA HIS A 31 -2.05 3.82 0.79
C HIS A 31 -0.77 3.33 1.45
N THR A 32 0.15 2.83 0.66
CA THR A 32 1.50 2.50 1.10
C THR A 32 2.50 3.37 0.34
N LEU A 33 3.33 4.08 1.09
CA LEU A 33 4.48 4.85 0.62
C LEU A 33 5.73 3.99 0.72
N THR A 34 6.47 3.90 -0.38
CA THR A 34 7.80 3.31 -0.45
C THR A 34 8.80 4.37 -0.88
N ALA A 35 10.03 4.28 -0.40
CA ALA A 35 11.11 5.19 -0.75
C ALA A 35 12.32 4.39 -1.21
N ASP A 36 12.77 4.66 -2.42
CA ASP A 36 14.07 4.27 -2.93
C ASP A 36 15.04 5.43 -2.71
N TYR A 37 16.03 5.21 -1.86
CA TYR A 37 16.98 6.25 -1.48
C TYR A 37 18.10 6.44 -2.50
N ASP A 38 18.45 5.40 -3.26
CA ASP A 38 19.49 5.45 -4.28
C ASP A 38 18.99 6.26 -5.48
N ASP A 39 17.78 5.94 -5.96
CA ASP A 39 17.14 6.65 -7.06
C ASP A 39 16.45 7.96 -6.63
N ARG A 40 16.35 8.21 -5.32
CA ARG A 40 15.61 9.34 -4.72
C ARG A 40 14.17 9.38 -5.20
N VAL A 41 13.52 8.22 -5.20
CA VAL A 41 12.12 8.08 -5.63
C VAL A 41 11.26 7.73 -4.43
N MET A 42 10.14 8.41 -4.29
CA MET A 42 9.04 8.01 -3.43
C MET A 42 7.90 7.50 -4.29
N ALA A 43 7.37 6.32 -4.01
CA ALA A 43 6.21 5.76 -4.70
C ALA A 43 5.06 5.55 -3.72
N VAL A 44 3.91 6.15 -4.02
CA VAL A 44 2.66 5.98 -3.28
C VAL A 44 1.71 5.14 -4.12
N GLY A 45 1.30 4.00 -3.57
CA GLY A 45 0.33 3.11 -4.18
C GLY A 45 -0.80 2.73 -3.24
N PRO A 46 -1.72 1.86 -3.70
CA PRO A 46 -2.73 1.24 -2.85
C PRO A 46 -2.08 0.55 -1.63
N LEU A 47 -2.84 0.41 -0.55
CA LEU A 47 -2.37 -0.29 0.64
C LEU A 47 -1.86 -1.69 0.26
N SER A 48 -0.58 -1.93 0.53
CA SER A 48 0.02 -3.23 0.26
C SER A 48 -0.64 -4.30 1.16
N PRO A 49 -0.97 -5.49 0.61
CA PRO A 49 -1.51 -6.59 1.42
C PRO A 49 -0.52 -7.04 2.50
N THR A 50 0.78 -6.81 2.31
CA THR A 50 1.84 -7.16 3.26
C THR A 50 2.49 -5.91 3.86
N ARG A 51 2.89 -6.01 5.13
CA ARG A 51 3.79 -5.02 5.73
C ARG A 51 5.20 -5.30 5.25
N THR A 52 5.70 -4.50 4.32
CA THR A 52 7.08 -4.61 3.81
C THR A 52 7.88 -3.41 4.29
N PRO A 53 8.68 -3.50 5.36
CA PRO A 53 9.63 -2.43 5.71
C PRO A 53 10.63 -2.19 4.56
N PRO A 54 10.99 -0.95 4.20
CA PRO A 54 10.75 0.33 4.90
C PRO A 54 9.48 1.08 4.46
N ALA A 55 8.43 0.40 4.01
CA ALA A 55 7.21 1.07 3.58
C ALA A 55 6.39 1.66 4.74
N HIS A 56 5.83 2.86 4.52
CA HIS A 56 4.98 3.58 5.46
C HIS A 56 3.54 3.59 4.98
N ASP A 57 2.60 3.26 5.86
CA ASP A 57 1.18 3.31 5.51
C ASP A 57 0.61 4.68 5.79
N LEU A 58 -0.12 5.24 4.83
CA LEU A 58 -0.71 6.57 4.89
C LEU A 58 -2.23 6.48 4.68
N CYS A 59 -2.99 7.31 5.39
CA CYS A 59 -4.39 7.54 5.05
C CYS A 59 -4.50 8.37 3.77
N ASP A 60 -5.66 8.37 3.11
CA ASP A 60 -5.90 9.13 1.88
C ASP A 60 -5.47 10.61 1.99
N ARG A 61 -5.83 11.27 3.10
CA ARG A 61 -5.43 12.67 3.37
C ARG A 61 -3.91 12.86 3.38
N HIS A 62 -3.16 11.98 4.05
CA HIS A 62 -1.71 12.13 4.12
C HIS A 62 -1.00 11.68 2.86
N ALA A 63 -1.55 10.70 2.15
CA ALA A 63 -1.06 10.31 0.84
C ALA A 63 -1.22 11.46 -0.18
N SER A 64 -2.36 12.14 -0.18
CA SER A 64 -2.66 13.24 -1.12
C SER A 64 -1.79 14.49 -0.88
N VAL A 65 -1.57 14.88 0.37
CA VAL A 65 -0.73 16.05 0.72
C VAL A 65 0.76 15.74 0.85
N LEU A 66 1.17 14.49 0.64
CA LEU A 66 2.58 14.10 0.72
C LEU A 66 3.40 14.87 -0.33
N THR A 67 4.45 15.54 0.16
CA THR A 67 5.45 16.21 -0.68
C THR A 67 6.79 15.50 -0.46
N PRO A 68 7.48 15.09 -1.55
CA PRO A 68 8.78 14.46 -1.43
C PRO A 68 9.84 15.52 -1.04
N PRO A 69 10.99 15.13 -0.48
CA PRO A 69 12.10 16.05 -0.22
C PRO A 69 12.62 16.71 -1.51
N PRO A 70 13.36 17.83 -1.43
CA PRO A 70 13.95 18.45 -2.61
C PRO A 70 14.85 17.50 -3.41
N GLY A 71 14.67 17.48 -4.73
CA GLY A 71 15.43 16.60 -5.63
C GLY A 71 14.97 15.13 -5.62
N TRP A 72 13.86 14.82 -4.95
CA TRP A 72 13.20 13.51 -5.04
C TRP A 72 12.05 13.54 -6.02
N GLN A 73 11.82 12.41 -6.69
CA GLN A 73 10.65 12.20 -7.54
C GLN A 73 9.54 11.52 -6.74
N LEU A 74 8.30 11.99 -6.89
CA LEU A 74 7.12 11.32 -6.35
C LEU A 74 6.33 10.66 -7.47
N LEU A 75 6.22 9.33 -7.40
CA LEU A 75 5.36 8.52 -8.26
C LEU A 75 4.08 8.22 -7.51
N ARG A 76 2.94 8.47 -8.16
CA ARG A 76 1.61 8.12 -7.65
C ARG A 76 1.04 7.02 -8.52
N TYR A 77 0.48 5.99 -7.90
CA TYR A 77 -0.24 4.96 -8.62
C TYR A 77 -1.46 5.59 -9.30
N ASP A 78 -1.60 5.30 -10.59
CA ASP A 78 -2.77 5.67 -11.39
C ASP A 78 -3.53 4.38 -11.74
N PRO A 79 -4.75 4.18 -11.19
CA PRO A 79 -5.53 2.98 -11.45
C PRO A 79 -5.94 2.82 -12.91
N GLU A 80 -6.15 3.92 -13.65
CA GLU A 80 -6.54 3.86 -15.07
C GLU A 80 -5.36 3.37 -15.92
N ARG A 81 -4.15 3.80 -15.59
CA ARG A 81 -2.93 3.33 -16.26
C ARG A 81 -2.58 1.88 -15.92
N ALA A 82 -2.90 1.43 -14.71
CA ALA A 82 -2.63 0.07 -14.27
C ALA A 82 -3.65 -0.95 -14.82
N ARG A 83 -4.85 -0.50 -15.17
CA ARG A 83 -5.83 -1.34 -15.86
C ARG A 83 -5.26 -1.70 -17.23
N PRO A 84 -5.09 -2.98 -17.57
CA PRO A 84 -4.70 -3.34 -18.92
C PRO A 84 -5.81 -2.87 -19.86
N SER A 85 -5.48 -1.91 -20.72
CA SER A 85 -6.34 -1.52 -21.83
C SER A 85 -6.40 -2.71 -22.78
N ASN A 86 -7.38 -3.58 -22.57
CA ASN A 86 -7.63 -4.67 -23.51
C ASN A 86 -8.05 -4.02 -24.84
N PRO A 87 -7.25 -4.12 -25.92
CA PRO A 87 -7.71 -3.68 -27.22
C PRO A 87 -8.81 -4.66 -27.67
N GLN A 88 -9.88 -4.09 -28.21
CA GLN A 88 -11.08 -4.78 -28.68
C GLN A 88 -10.79 -5.84 -29.75
#